data_AF-A0A330M7D9-F1
#
_entry.id   AF-A0A330M7D9-F1
#
_cell.length_a   1.000
_cell.length_b   1.000
_cell.length_c   1.000
_cell.angle_alpha   90.00
_cell.angle_beta   90.00
_cell.angle_gamma   90.00
#
_symmetry.space_group_name_H-M   'P 1'
#
loop_
_entity.id
_entity.type
_entity.pdbx_description
1 polymer ?
#
loop_
_entity_poly.entity_id
_entity_poly.type
_entity_poly.pdbx_seq_one_letter_code
_entity_poly.pdbx_strand_id
1 'polypeptide(L)'
;MDPKYSEVDFEYLPNGGWGSNSDPAMFNLTWGVIPTPWTKVNEFTRKPGSNAGWKTLLMTVEAGQVNYYVDGQLISTHSDKVAPERPMSINLCQKEHMDLSVRLIPMR
;
A
#
# COMPACT_ATOMS: atom_id res chain seq x y z
N MET A 1 -15.91 9.23 -9.86
CA MET A 1 -14.74 8.35 -9.62
C MET A 1 -14.31 7.83 -10.98
N ASP A 2 -13.01 7.77 -11.26
CA ASP A 2 -12.55 7.23 -12.54
C ASP A 2 -12.87 5.73 -12.61
N PRO A 3 -13.55 5.22 -13.67
CA PRO A 3 -13.79 3.79 -13.88
C PRO A 3 -12.56 2.90 -13.79
N LYS A 4 -11.38 3.50 -14.00
CA LYS A 4 -10.12 2.81 -14.16
C LYS A 4 -9.17 3.14 -13.01
N TYR A 5 -9.71 3.70 -11.92
CA TYR A 5 -8.92 3.97 -10.74
C TYR A 5 -8.47 2.65 -10.11
N SER A 6 -7.17 2.53 -9.92
CA SER A 6 -6.53 1.50 -9.12
C SER A 6 -5.47 2.17 -8.27
N GLU A 7 -5.30 1.66 -7.06
CA GLU A 7 -4.37 2.20 -6.07
C GLU A 7 -3.76 1.04 -5.28
N VAL A 8 -2.49 1.21 -4.94
CA VAL A 8 -1.74 0.21 -4.18
C VAL A 8 -0.78 0.94 -3.25
N ASP A 9 -1.02 0.84 -1.95
CA ASP A 9 -0.38 1.72 -0.96
C ASP A 9 0.38 0.97 0.12
N PHE A 10 1.49 1.60 0.52
CA PHE A 10 2.00 1.52 1.88
C PHE A 10 1.62 2.81 2.60
N GLU A 11 0.81 2.72 3.65
CA GLU A 11 0.48 3.83 4.54
C GLU A 11 1.03 3.53 5.94
N TYR A 12 2.11 4.21 6.33
CA TYR A 12 2.61 4.11 7.69
C TYR A 12 1.94 5.17 8.57
N LEU A 13 1.24 4.72 9.60
CA LEU A 13 0.53 5.58 10.54
C LEU A 13 1.17 5.42 11.92
N PRO A 14 1.99 6.39 12.37
CA PRO A 14 2.72 6.29 13.64
C PRO A 14 1.80 6.34 14.86
N ASN A 15 0.57 6.83 14.71
CA ASN A 15 -0.47 6.86 15.75
C ASN A 15 -1.49 5.72 15.62
N GLY A 16 -1.20 4.72 14.77
CA GLY A 16 -2.10 3.60 14.50
C GLY A 16 -3.27 3.92 13.57
N GLY A 17 -3.40 5.17 13.13
CA GLY A 17 -4.35 5.61 12.11
C GLY A 17 -5.73 6.02 12.62
N TRP A 18 -6.38 6.91 11.86
CA TRP A 18 -7.80 7.32 11.97
C TRP A 18 -8.36 7.51 13.39
N GLY A 19 -7.58 8.09 14.30
CA GLY A 19 -8.01 8.38 15.66
C GLY A 19 -8.13 7.15 16.57
N SER A 20 -7.58 6.00 16.17
CA SER A 20 -7.62 4.76 16.96
C SER A 20 -6.80 4.82 18.26
N ASN A 21 -5.89 5.80 18.40
CA ASN A 21 -4.91 5.88 19.50
C ASN A 21 -4.24 4.53 19.79
N SER A 22 -3.93 3.79 18.72
CA SER A 22 -3.37 2.44 18.79
C SER A 22 -1.89 2.46 18.46
N ASP A 23 -1.21 1.32 18.67
CA ASP A 23 0.19 1.17 18.30
C ASP A 23 0.45 1.59 16.85
N PRO A 24 1.65 2.13 16.54
CA PRO A 24 2.07 2.38 15.17
C PRO A 24 1.77 1.17 14.28
N ALA A 25 1.38 1.43 13.03
CA ALA A 25 1.09 0.34 12.12
C ALA A 25 1.39 0.71 10.67
N MET A 26 1.83 -0.30 9.92
CA MET A 26 1.83 -0.28 8.47
C MET A 26 0.47 -0.78 7.96
N PHE A 27 -0.19 0.03 7.14
CA PHE A 27 -1.36 -0.36 6.39
C PHE A 27 -0.94 -0.63 4.94
N ASN A 28 -1.32 -1.78 4.44
CA ASN A 28 -1.25 -2.11 3.03
C ASN A 28 -2.66 -2.06 2.50
N LEU A 29 -2.89 -1.27 1.47
CA LEU A 29 -4.19 -1.11 0.84
C LEU A 29 -4.06 -1.38 -0.65
N THR A 30 -4.94 -2.20 -1.20
CA THR A 30 -5.16 -2.23 -2.65
C THR A 30 -6.61 -1.85 -2.91
N TRP A 31 -6.81 -0.93 -3.83
CA TRP A 31 -8.12 -0.39 -4.14
C TRP A 31 -8.36 -0.39 -5.66
N GLY A 32 -9.60 -0.66 -6.06
CA GLY A 32 -9.99 -0.68 -7.47
C GLY A 32 -11.46 -0.37 -7.68
N VAL A 33 -11.82 -0.13 -8.95
CA VAL A 33 -13.20 0.04 -9.40
C VAL A 33 -13.52 -1.01 -10.46
N ILE A 34 -14.59 -1.77 -10.25
CA ILE A 34 -15.19 -2.58 -11.31
C ILE A 34 -16.05 -1.62 -12.17
N PRO A 35 -15.84 -1.52 -13.50
CA PRO A 35 -16.57 -0.55 -14.33
C PRO A 35 -18.07 -0.82 -14.44
N THR A 36 -18.50 -2.08 -14.31
CA THR A 36 -19.91 -2.47 -14.48
C THR A 36 -20.28 -3.68 -13.60
N PRO A 37 -21.14 -3.53 -12.58
CA PRO A 37 -21.59 -2.26 -11.98
C PRO A 37 -20.41 -1.53 -11.33
N TRP A 38 -20.52 -0.20 -11.22
CA TRP A 38 -19.51 0.70 -10.63
C TRP A 38 -19.24 0.40 -9.14
N THR A 39 -18.53 -0.69 -8.88
CA THR A 39 -18.37 -1.28 -7.56
C THR A 39 -16.95 -1.06 -7.07
N LYS A 40 -16.86 -0.44 -5.89
CA LYS A 40 -15.62 -0.27 -5.15
C LYS A 40 -15.18 -1.62 -4.62
N VAL A 41 -13.95 -2.01 -4.88
CA VAL A 41 -13.33 -3.22 -4.35
C VAL A 41 -12.03 -2.86 -3.66
N ASN A 42 -11.79 -3.44 -2.49
CA ASN A 42 -10.56 -3.21 -1.76
C ASN A 42 -10.19 -4.39 -0.88
N GLU A 43 -8.89 -4.56 -0.70
CA GLU A 43 -8.31 -5.43 0.32
C GLU A 43 -7.31 -4.60 1.13
N PHE A 44 -7.24 -4.90 2.43
CA PHE A 44 -6.28 -4.23 3.29
C PHE A 44 -5.73 -5.18 4.34
N THR A 45 -4.49 -4.91 4.73
CA THR A 45 -3.83 -5.56 5.86
C THR A 45 -3.25 -4.50 6.79
N ARG A 46 -3.50 -4.64 8.09
CA ARG A 46 -2.85 -3.85 9.14
C ARG A 46 -1.78 -4.69 9.81
N LYS A 47 -0.54 -4.21 9.83
CA LYS A 47 0.57 -4.77 10.61
C LYS A 47 0.96 -3.81 11.73
N PRO A 48 0.58 -4.10 12.99
CA PRO A 48 1.04 -3.35 14.13
C PRO A 48 2.56 -3.49 14.29
N GLY A 49 3.21 -2.43 14.76
CA GLY A 49 4.63 -2.37 14.97
C GLY A 49 5.21 -1.03 14.48
N SER A 50 6.28 -0.61 15.14
CA SER A 50 7.04 0.55 14.70
C SER A 50 7.91 0.17 13.50
N ASN A 51 7.83 0.99 12.44
CA ASN A 51 8.72 0.91 11.29
C ASN A 51 9.82 1.99 11.35
N ALA A 52 10.19 2.44 12.55
CA ALA A 52 11.21 3.46 12.74
C ALA A 52 12.56 3.09 12.09
N GLY A 53 13.26 4.12 11.61
CA GLY A 53 14.50 4.00 10.87
C GLY A 53 14.31 3.63 9.40
N TRP A 54 15.41 3.36 8.71
CA TRP A 54 15.36 2.93 7.31
C TRP A 54 14.72 1.55 7.17
N LYS A 55 13.89 1.41 6.14
CA LYS A 55 13.22 0.16 5.74
C LYS A 55 13.23 0.06 4.23
N THR A 56 13.31 -1.16 3.72
CA THR A 56 13.10 -1.43 2.30
C THR A 56 11.65 -1.85 2.11
N LEU A 57 10.89 -1.05 1.37
CA LEU A 57 9.53 -1.37 0.98
C LEU A 57 9.56 -1.88 -0.46
N LEU A 58 8.99 -3.06 -0.68
CA LEU A 58 8.82 -3.63 -2.01
C LEU A 58 7.36 -4.04 -2.19
N MET A 59 6.85 -3.73 -3.37
CA MET A 59 5.55 -4.14 -3.83
C MET A 59 5.71 -4.80 -5.19
N THR A 60 5.11 -5.97 -5.37
CA THR A 60 5.06 -6.66 -6.65
C THR A 60 3.62 -6.72 -7.11
N VAL A 61 3.35 -6.21 -8.31
CA VAL A 61 2.06 -6.35 -8.98
C VAL A 61 2.27 -7.32 -10.13
N GLU A 62 1.90 -8.58 -9.91
CA GLU A 62 2.16 -9.68 -10.84
C GLU A 62 0.89 -10.52 -11.03
N ALA A 63 0.70 -11.04 -12.25
CA ALA A 63 -0.45 -11.80 -12.75
C ALA A 63 -1.40 -12.41 -11.69
N GLY A 64 -2.27 -11.56 -11.14
CA GLY A 64 -3.34 -11.95 -10.22
C GLY A 64 -3.08 -11.75 -8.72
N GLN A 65 -2.06 -11.00 -8.32
CA GLN A 65 -1.89 -10.62 -6.91
C GLN A 65 -0.99 -9.40 -6.72
N VAL A 66 -1.17 -8.76 -5.57
CA VAL A 66 -0.28 -7.72 -5.06
C VAL A 66 0.40 -8.24 -3.79
N ASN A 67 1.72 -8.36 -3.81
CA ASN A 67 2.48 -8.74 -2.62
C ASN A 67 3.23 -7.54 -2.05
N TYR A 68 3.26 -7.45 -0.73
CA TYR A 68 3.89 -6.38 0.02
C TYR A 68 4.97 -6.95 0.93
N TYR A 69 6.16 -6.38 0.82
CA TYR A 69 7.32 -6.78 1.60
C TYR A 69 7.89 -5.60 2.37
N VAL A 70 8.31 -5.87 3.61
CA VAL A 70 9.11 -4.96 4.43
C VAL A 70 10.40 -5.69 4.79
N ASP A 71 11.54 -5.11 4.43
CA ASP A 71 12.87 -5.70 4.63
C ASP A 71 12.99 -7.15 4.09
N GLY A 72 12.34 -7.41 2.95
CA GLY A 72 12.31 -8.72 2.30
C GLY A 72 11.32 -9.73 2.91
N GLN A 73 10.68 -9.41 4.02
CA GLN A 73 9.64 -10.26 4.61
C GLN A 73 8.28 -9.95 3.98
N LEU A 74 7.58 -10.98 3.48
CA LEU A 74 6.20 -10.87 3.00
C LEU A 74 5.28 -10.53 4.19
N ILE A 75 4.59 -9.40 4.11
CA ILE A 75 3.65 -8.95 5.14
C ILE A 75 2.20 -8.98 4.69
N SER A 76 1.92 -8.88 3.40
CA SER A 76 0.56 -8.96 2.86
C SER A 76 0.56 -9.50 1.43
N THR A 77 -0.49 -10.24 1.09
CA THR A 77 -0.86 -10.63 -0.27
C THR A 77 -2.31 -10.26 -0.49
N HIS A 78 -2.58 -9.44 -1.50
CA HIS A 78 -3.95 -9.11 -1.94
C HIS A 78 -4.24 -9.79 -3.28
N SER A 79 -5.50 -10.20 -3.47
CA SER A 79 -5.90 -11.04 -4.60
C SER A 79 -6.01 -10.28 -5.93
N ASP A 80 -6.22 -11.04 -7.00
CA ASP A 80 -6.46 -10.55 -8.37
C ASP A 80 -7.66 -9.61 -8.45
N LYS A 81 -8.64 -9.77 -7.56
CA LYS A 81 -9.87 -8.96 -7.49
C LYS A 81 -9.62 -7.46 -7.33
N VAL A 82 -8.46 -7.09 -6.79
CA VAL A 82 -8.08 -5.70 -6.54
C VAL A 82 -6.81 -5.29 -7.27
N ALA A 83 -6.12 -6.22 -7.95
CA ALA A 83 -4.87 -5.92 -8.62
C ALA A 83 -5.05 -4.89 -9.77
N PRO A 84 -4.13 -3.92 -9.93
CA PRO A 84 -4.19 -2.96 -11.04
C PRO A 84 -4.12 -3.63 -12.41
N GLU A 85 -4.99 -3.20 -13.33
CA GLU A 85 -5.05 -3.72 -14.71
C GLU A 85 -4.34 -2.82 -15.74
N ARG A 86 -3.75 -1.70 -15.30
CA ARG A 86 -3.16 -0.67 -16.17
C ARG A 86 -1.86 -0.11 -15.58
N PRO A 87 -1.00 0.50 -16.41
CA PRO A 87 0.17 1.22 -15.92
C PRO A 87 -0.21 2.28 -14.89
N MET A 88 0.54 2.33 -13.79
CA MET A 88 0.33 3.27 -12.69
C MET A 88 1.49 4.26 -12.57
N SER A 89 1.24 5.37 -11.89
CA SER A 89 2.29 6.28 -11.42
C SER A 89 2.70 5.92 -10.00
N ILE A 90 3.95 6.24 -9.63
CA ILE A 90 4.42 6.15 -8.25
C ILE A 90 4.32 7.53 -7.62
N ASN A 91 3.66 7.63 -6.47
CA ASN A 91 3.46 8.89 -5.75
C ASN A 91 3.96 8.75 -4.31
N LEU A 92 4.43 9.86 -3.76
CA LEU A 92 4.90 9.95 -2.38
C LEU A 92 4.18 11.12 -1.72
N CYS A 93 3.56 10.88 -0.57
CA CYS A 93 2.95 11.94 0.21
C CYS A 93 3.25 11.77 1.69
N GLN A 94 3.32 12.90 2.38
CA GLN A 94 3.44 12.98 3.82
C GLN A 94 2.43 14.03 4.30
N LYS A 95 1.59 13.65 5.25
CA LYS A 95 0.48 14.50 5.72
C LYS A 95 0.72 15.11 7.11
N GLU A 96 1.73 14.64 7.85
CA GLU A 96 2.09 15.12 9.19
C GLU A 96 3.61 15.19 9.40
N HIS A 97 4.06 15.70 10.55
CA HIS A 97 5.47 15.94 10.90
C HIS A 97 6.29 14.66 11.09
N MET A 98 6.58 13.95 9.99
CA MET A 98 7.61 12.91 9.93
C MET A 98 8.75 13.36 9.03
N ASP A 99 9.93 12.78 9.18
CA ASP A 99 10.99 12.93 8.18
C ASP A 99 10.93 11.71 7.26
N LEU A 100 10.24 11.82 6.12
CA LEU A 100 10.21 10.78 5.11
C LEU A 100 11.39 10.96 4.15
N SER A 101 12.36 10.05 4.21
CA SER A 101 13.40 9.93 3.20
C SER A 101 13.09 8.76 2.28
N VAL A 102 13.01 9.01 0.96
CA VAL A 102 12.72 7.97 -0.04
C VAL A 102 13.89 7.83 -1.00
N ARG A 103 14.26 6.58 -1.28
CA ARG A 103 15.23 6.21 -2.31
C ARG A 103 14.62 5.12 -3.19
N LEU A 104 14.52 5.40 -4.48
CA LEU A 104 14.17 4.36 -5.46
C LEU A 104 15.37 3.45 -5.69
N ILE A 105 15.16 2.15 -5.53
CA ILE A 105 16.18 1.12 -5.75
C ILE A 105 15.80 0.40 -7.05
N PRO A 106 16.58 0.54 -8.14
CA PRO A 106 16.32 -0.19 -9.37
C PRO A 106 16.51 -1.69 -9.12
N MET A 107 15.54 -2.50 -9.56
CA MET A 107 15.75 -3.95 -9.68
C MET A 107 16.64 -4.19 -10.92
N ARG A 108 17.67 -5.02 -10.77
CA ARG A 108 18.59 -5.40 -11.87
C ARG A 108 18.03 -6.56 -12.66
#